data_AF-A0A7Y4TAE7-F1
#
_entry.id   AF-A0A7Y4TAE7-F1
#
_cell.length_a   1.000
_cell.length_b   1.000
_cell.length_c   1.000
_cell.angle_alpha   90.00
_cell.angle_beta   90.00
_cell.angle_gamma   90.00
#
_symmetry.space_group_name_H-M   'P 1'
#
loop_
_entity.id
_entity.type
_entity.pdbx_description
1 polymer ?
#
loop_
_entity_poly.entity_id
_entity_poly.type
_entity_poly.pdbx_seq_one_letter_code
_entity_poly.pdbx_strand_id
1 'polypeptide(L)'
;MIAEIGHFSLALALTLALAQATLPLYGAAKGDLALMAFARSAATGQLLFVAIAFAALTAAFVTSDFSVSLVVQHSHSAKPLM
;
A
#
# COMPACT_ATOMS: atom_id res chain seq x y z
N MET A 1 -4.27 -12.58 -10.94
CA MET A 1 -2.85 -12.28 -10.69
C MET A 1 -2.57 -10.83 -10.31
N ILE A 2 -3.22 -9.82 -10.93
CA ILE A 2 -3.04 -8.40 -10.53
C ILE A 2 -3.49 -8.16 -9.08
N ALA A 3 -4.60 -8.77 -8.66
CA ALA A 3 -5.11 -8.68 -7.30
C ALA A 3 -4.11 -9.19 -6.26
N GLU A 4 -3.41 -10.29 -6.56
CA GLU A 4 -2.39 -10.90 -5.71
C GLU A 4 -1.17 -10.00 -5.56
N ILE A 5 -0.73 -9.34 -6.65
CA ILE A 5 0.34 -8.33 -6.60
C ILE A 5 -0.08 -7.14 -5.72
N GLY A 6 -1.31 -6.67 -5.88
CA GLY A 6 -1.85 -5.59 -5.05
C GLY A 6 -1.89 -5.96 -3.56
N HIS A 7 -2.35 -7.17 -3.25
CA HIS A 7 -2.43 -7.66 -1.87
C HIS A 7 -1.04 -7.84 -1.24
N PHE A 8 -0.09 -8.42 -1.98
CA PHE A 8 1.29 -8.56 -1.53
C PHE A 8 1.95 -7.18 -1.30
N SER A 9 1.67 -6.21 -2.17
CA SER A 9 2.15 -4.84 -2.01
C SER A 9 1.63 -4.20 -0.72
N LEU A 10 0.37 -4.44 -0.34
CA LEU A 10 -0.17 -3.99 0.96
C LEU A 10 0.53 -4.65 2.15
N ALA A 11 0.88 -5.94 2.06
CA ALA A 11 1.61 -6.63 3.12
C ALA A 11 3.03 -6.02 3.32
N LEU A 12 3.72 -5.68 2.23
CA LEU A 12 4.99 -4.97 2.28
C LEU A 12 4.83 -3.57 2.84
N ALA A 13 3.80 -2.82 2.42
CA ALA A 13 3.47 -1.51 2.97
C ALA A 13 3.20 -1.58 4.49
N LEU A 14 2.49 -2.60 4.97
CA LEU A 14 2.25 -2.77 6.40
C LEU A 14 3.57 -2.99 7.16
N THR A 15 4.44 -3.84 6.63
CA THR A 15 5.76 -4.12 7.24
C THR A 15 6.60 -2.84 7.31
N LEU A 16 6.61 -2.06 6.22
CA LEU A 16 7.32 -0.81 6.15
C LEU A 16 6.72 0.26 7.07
N ALA A 17 5.39 0.30 7.22
CA ALA A 17 4.71 1.18 8.17
C ALA A 17 5.13 0.89 9.61
N LEU A 18 5.22 -0.38 10.01
CA LEU A 18 5.65 -0.77 11.34
C LEU A 18 7.11 -0.35 11.58
N ALA A 19 7.99 -0.59 10.61
CA ALA A 19 9.38 -0.16 10.67
C ALA A 19 9.49 1.38 10.75
N GLN A 20 8.74 2.11 9.92
CA GLN A 20 8.70 3.57 9.89
C GLN A 20 8.13 4.16 11.18
N ALA A 21 7.15 3.50 11.82
CA ALA A 21 6.57 3.97 13.07
C ALA A 21 7.51 3.74 14.27
N THR A 22 8.30 2.67 14.25
CA THR A 22 9.11 2.25 15.40
C THR A 22 10.55 2.75 15.36
N LEU A 23 11.26 2.56 14.23
CA LEU A 23 12.70 2.84 14.13
C LEU A 23 13.05 4.33 14.33
N PRO A 24 12.33 5.30 13.72
CA PRO A 24 12.64 6.71 13.91
C PRO A 24 12.32 7.22 15.32
N LEU A 25 11.29 6.68 15.97
CA LEU A 25 10.98 7.00 17.38
C LEU A 25 12.08 6.48 18.30
N TYR A 26 12.53 5.24 18.09
CA TYR A 26 13.66 4.69 18.83
C TYR A 26 14.96 5.48 18.56
N GLY A 27 15.20 5.86 17.30
CA GLY A 27 16.32 6.70 16.89
C GLY A 27 16.31 8.06 17.59
N ALA A 28 15.16 8.73 17.64
CA ALA A 28 15.00 10.01 18.34
C ALA A 28 15.28 9.88 19.85
N ALA A 29 14.84 8.80 20.49
CA ALA A 29 15.12 8.53 21.90
C ALA A 29 16.62 8.28 22.20
N LYS A 30 17.37 7.80 21.21
CA LYS A 30 18.81 7.51 21.32
C LYS A 30 19.72 8.61 20.75
N GLY A 31 19.15 9.61 20.08
CA GLY A 31 19.92 10.61 19.33
C GLY A 31 20.60 10.06 18.07
N ASP A 32 20.10 8.94 17.53
CA ASP A 32 20.65 8.31 16.33
C ASP A 32 20.00 8.90 15.07
N LEU A 33 20.78 9.75 14.37
CA LEU A 33 20.34 10.42 13.15
C LEU A 33 20.08 9.46 11.99
N ALA A 34 20.75 8.30 11.93
CA ALA A 34 20.55 7.35 10.83
C ALA A 34 19.17 6.68 10.95
N LEU A 35 18.79 6.29 12.16
CA LEU A 35 17.46 5.73 12.44
C LEU A 35 16.34 6.77 12.24
N MET A 36 16.59 8.04 12.58
CA MET A 36 15.65 9.12 12.27
C MET A 36 15.52 9.37 10.76
N ALA A 37 16.64 9.34 10.02
CA ALA A 37 16.64 9.56 8.57
C ALA A 37 15.95 8.43 7.80
N PHE A 38 15.93 7.20 8.33
CA PHE A 38 15.20 6.06 7.76
C PHE A 38 13.72 6.38 7.51
N ALA A 39 13.10 7.21 8.35
CA ALA A 39 11.71 7.64 8.20
C ALA A 39 11.38 8.17 6.80
N ARG A 40 12.29 8.98 6.24
CA ARG A 40 12.09 9.62 4.93
C ARG A 40 12.12 8.58 3.80
N SER A 41 13.08 7.66 3.84
CA SER A 41 13.19 6.60 2.82
C SER A 41 12.01 5.63 2.91
N ALA A 42 11.64 5.25 4.14
CA ALA A 42 10.49 4.40 4.40
C ALA A 42 9.18 5.03 3.93
N ALA A 43 9.00 6.35 4.10
CA ALA A 43 7.80 7.05 3.62
C ALA A 43 7.66 7.01 2.09
N THR A 44 8.76 7.15 1.35
CA THR A 44 8.75 7.02 -0.11
C THR A 44 8.43 5.58 -0.53
N GLY A 45 9.03 4.58 0.13
CA GLY A 45 8.69 3.18 -0.11
C GLY A 45 7.22 2.87 0.21
N GLN A 46 6.68 3.49 1.26
CA GLN A 46 5.30 3.32 1.69
C GLN A 46 4.34 3.85 0.63
N LEU A 47 4.60 5.06 0.14
CA LEU A 47 3.84 5.66 -0.95
C LEU A 47 3.85 4.75 -2.18
N LEU A 48 5.02 4.21 -2.55
CA LEU A 48 5.16 3.34 -3.71
C LEU A 48 4.30 2.07 -3.58
N PHE A 49 4.40 1.35 -2.46
CA PHE A 49 3.65 0.10 -2.28
C PHE A 49 2.13 0.33 -2.19
N VAL A 50 1.70 1.39 -1.52
CA VAL A 50 0.28 1.77 -1.46
C VAL A 50 -0.21 2.19 -2.84
N ALA A 51 0.57 2.94 -3.62
CA ALA A 51 0.20 3.32 -4.98
C ALA A 51 0.07 2.11 -5.92
N ILE A 52 0.98 1.14 -5.82
CA ILE A 52 0.89 -0.12 -6.60
C ILE A 52 -0.37 -0.88 -6.22
N ALA A 53 -0.66 -1.05 -4.93
CA ALA A 53 -1.87 -1.72 -4.46
C ALA A 53 -3.14 -1.02 -4.94
N PHE A 54 -3.17 0.31 -4.87
CA PHE A 54 -4.28 1.12 -5.32
C PHE A 54 -4.49 1.00 -6.85
N ALA A 55 -3.41 1.04 -7.63
CA ALA A 55 -3.47 0.88 -9.08
C ALA A 55 -3.95 -0.53 -9.46
N ALA A 56 -3.48 -1.57 -8.77
CA ALA A 56 -3.92 -2.94 -8.97
C ALA A 56 -5.41 -3.11 -8.67
N LEU A 57 -5.90 -2.53 -7.56
CA LEU A 57 -7.32 -2.55 -7.22
C LEU A 57 -8.17 -1.79 -8.24
N THR A 58 -7.69 -0.63 -8.68
CA THR A 58 -8.35 0.18 -9.72
C THR A 58 -8.46 -0.62 -11.02
N ALA A 59 -7.39 -1.29 -11.44
CA ALA A 59 -7.41 -2.14 -12.62
C ALA A 59 -8.44 -3.27 -12.49
N ALA A 60 -8.52 -3.93 -11.32
CA ALA A 60 -9.52 -4.97 -11.06
C ALA A 60 -10.97 -4.45 -11.19
N PHE A 61 -11.25 -3.22 -10.74
CA PHE A 61 -12.56 -2.59 -10.94
C PHE A 61 -12.82 -2.26 -12.42
N VAL A 62 -11.83 -1.73 -13.14
CA VAL A 62 -11.97 -1.34 -14.56
C VAL A 62 -12.20 -2.57 -15.45
N THR A 63 -11.54 -3.69 -15.18
CA THR A 63 -11.71 -4.92 -15.94
C THR A 63 -12.84 -5.80 -15.41
N SER A 64 -13.59 -5.34 -14.40
CA SER A 64 -14.65 -6.10 -13.73
C SER A 64 -14.20 -7.50 -13.30
N ASP A 65 -13.03 -7.59 -12.63
CA ASP A 65 -12.51 -8.85 -12.11
C ASP A 65 -13.33 -9.35 -10.91
N PHE A 66 -14.34 -10.18 -11.19
CA PHE A 66 -15.27 -10.74 -10.20
C PHE A 66 -14.66 -11.84 -9.33
N SER A 67 -13.40 -12.23 -9.52
CA SER A 67 -12.71 -13.08 -8.54
C SER A 67 -12.46 -12.32 -7.22
N VAL A 68 -12.43 -10.99 -7.27
CA VAL A 68 -12.26 -10.13 -6.10
C VAL A 68 -13.63 -9.77 -5.51
N SER A 69 -13.89 -10.23 -4.28
CA SER A 69 -15.18 -10.02 -3.61
C SER A 69 -15.59 -8.54 -3.51
N LEU A 70 -14.63 -7.63 -3.31
CA LEU A 70 -14.91 -6.19 -3.27
C LEU A 70 -15.43 -5.67 -4.63
N VAL A 71 -14.87 -6.16 -5.75
CA VAL A 71 -15.29 -5.79 -7.10
C VAL A 71 -16.70 -6.33 -7.36
N VAL A 72 -17.01 -7.55 -6.94
CA VAL A 72 -18.35 -8.15 -7.05
C VAL A 72 -19.39 -7.33 -6.30
N GLN A 73 -19.09 -6.90 -5.07
CA GLN A 73 -20.05 -6.21 -4.21
C GLN A 73 -20.31 -4.76 -4.63
N HIS A 74 -19.37 -4.12 -5.35
CA HIS A 74 -19.43 -2.69 -5.64
C HIS A 74 -19.38 -2.32 -7.12
N SER A 75 -19.26 -3.28 -8.05
CA SER A 75 -19.36 -3.00 -9.49
C SER A 75 -20.82 -2.86 -9.92
N HIS A 76 -21.17 -1.67 -10.41
CA HIS A 76 -22.50 -1.33 -10.89
C HIS A 76 -22.40 -0.31 -12.02
N SER A 77 -23.44 -0.19 -12.86
CA SER A 77 -23.42 0.60 -14.10
C SER A 77 -23.18 2.10 -13.94
N ALA A 78 -23.26 2.63 -12.71
CA ALA A 78 -23.00 4.04 -12.43
C ALA A 78 -21.55 4.32 -12.00
N LYS A 79 -20.65 3.32 -11.99
CA LYS A 79 -19.25 3.58 -11.64
C LYS A 79 -18.55 4.40 -12.74
N PRO A 80 -17.62 5.32 -12.40
CA PRO A 80 -17.09 6.30 -13.37
C PRO A 80 -16.27 5.68 -14.51
N LEU A 81 -15.63 4.56 -14.21
CA LEU A 81 -14.77 3.82 -15.13
C LEU A 81 -15.33 2.39 -15.22
N MET A 82 -16.10 2.13 -16.29
CA MET A 82 -16.74 0.87 -16.73
C MET A 82 -17.27 -0.08 -15.67
#